data_AF-E7GES3-F1
#
_entry.id   AF-E7GES3-F1
#
_cell.length_a   1.000
_cell.length_b   1.000
_cell.length_c   1.000
_cell.angle_alpha   90.00
_cell.angle_beta   90.00
_cell.angle_gamma   90.00
#
_symmetry.space_group_name_H-M   'P 1'
#
loop_
_entity.id
_entity.type
_entity.pdbx_description
1 polymer ?
#
loop_
_entity_poly.entity_id
_entity_poly.type
_entity_poly.pdbx_seq_one_letter_code
_entity_poly.pdbx_strand_id
1 'polypeptide(L)'
;MLIGWLGIITGIIVLIIGVGFGILNIKDGEKRVGTICIVIGILLSISISIGSGYWLYGTESGKRAQKDWISETSGGIERVVTVYDINGQVIQTYEGKFDIETNEQNYILFEDENGERHTIYYTTGTIIVDEK
;
A
#
# COMPACT_ATOMS: atom_id res chain seq x y z
N MET A 1 2.89 -4.16 -5.99
CA MET A 1 2.76 -3.88 -4.54
C MET A 1 4.10 -3.92 -3.79
N LEU A 2 4.89 -5.01 -3.84
CA LEU A 2 6.12 -5.17 -3.04
C LEU A 2 7.34 -4.32 -3.42
N ILE A 3 7.42 -3.79 -4.64
CA ILE A 3 8.69 -3.26 -5.21
C ILE A 3 9.23 -2.05 -4.42
N GLY A 4 8.37 -1.12 -4.01
CA GLY A 4 8.80 0.08 -3.28
C GLY A 4 9.27 -0.21 -1.85
N TRP A 5 8.55 -1.06 -1.12
CA TRP A 5 8.92 -1.49 0.23
C TRP A 5 10.18 -2.38 0.24
N LEU A 6 10.31 -3.27 -0.75
CA LEU A 6 11.53 -4.05 -0.97
C LEU A 6 12.75 -3.16 -1.22
N GLY A 7 12.58 -2.05 -1.95
CA GLY A 7 13.65 -1.09 -2.18
C GLY A 7 14.14 -0.44 -0.87
N ILE A 8 13.23 -0.04 0.02
CA ILE A 8 13.58 0.51 1.34
C ILE A 8 14.30 -0.54 2.21
N ILE A 9 13.77 -1.77 2.26
CA ILE A 9 14.38 -2.89 3.01
C ILE A 9 15.78 -3.20 2.46
N THR A 10 15.94 -3.21 1.14
CA THR A 10 17.23 -3.44 0.48
C THR A 10 18.23 -2.34 0.85
N GLY A 11 17.81 -1.07 0.89
CA GLY A 11 18.63 0.04 1.37
C GLY A 11 19.14 -0.16 2.80
N ILE A 12 18.28 -0.63 3.71
CA ILE A 12 18.65 -0.92 5.11
C ILE A 12 19.66 -2.07 5.19
N ILE A 13 19.47 -3.14 4.41
CA ILE A 13 20.40 -4.27 4.37
C ILE A 13 21.78 -3.82 3.88
N VAL A 14 21.83 -3.02 2.80
CA VAL A 14 23.08 -2.46 2.26
C VAL A 14 23.79 -1.58 3.30
N LEU A 15 23.04 -0.79 4.07
CA LEU A 15 23.59 0.01 5.17
C LEU A 15 24.23 -0.89 6.24
N ILE A 16 23.52 -1.93 6.70
CA ILE A 16 24.02 -2.84 7.75
C ILE A 16 25.29 -3.55 7.29
N ILE A 17 25.32 -4.03 6.05
CA ILE A 17 26.50 -4.70 5.47
C ILE A 17 27.66 -3.72 5.36
N GLY A 18 27.44 -2.53 4.79
CA GLY A 18 28.50 -1.53 4.60
C GLY A 18 29.10 -1.04 5.91
N VAL A 19 28.25 -0.81 6.92
CA VAL A 19 28.68 -0.40 8.27
C VAL A 19 29.38 -1.55 8.98
N GLY A 20 28.81 -2.76 8.96
CA GLY A 20 29.39 -3.94 9.60
C GLY A 20 30.77 -4.28 9.03
N PHE A 21 30.89 -4.32 7.70
CA PHE A 21 32.17 -4.57 7.02
C PHE A 21 33.18 -3.45 7.31
N GLY A 22 32.74 -2.19 7.33
CA GLY A 22 33.60 -1.07 7.66
C GLY A 22 34.17 -1.10 9.08
N ILE A 23 33.35 -1.48 10.07
CA ILE A 23 33.78 -1.64 11.47
C ILE A 23 34.81 -2.77 11.61
N LEU A 24 34.63 -3.89 10.91
CA LEU A 24 35.59 -5.00 10.93
C LEU A 24 36.97 -4.56 10.42
N ASN A 25 37.01 -3.88 9.26
CA ASN A 25 38.27 -3.37 8.70
C ASN A 25 38.95 -2.31 9.59
N ILE A 26 38.18 -1.49 10.32
CA ILE A 26 38.75 -0.55 11.30
C ILE A 26 39.39 -1.29 12.48
N LYS A 27 38.76 -2.38 12.95
CA LYS A 27 39.31 -3.22 14.03
C LYS A 27 40.59 -3.95 13.61
N ASP A 28 40.66 -4.38 12.36
CA ASP A 28 41.85 -5.04 11.78
C ASP A 28 43.00 -4.06 11.48
N GLY A 29 42.81 -2.76 11.73
CA GLY A 29 43.84 -1.72 11.57
C GLY A 29 43.80 -0.99 10.23
N GLU A 30 42.99 -1.45 9.27
CA GLU A 30 42.77 -0.83 7.96
C GLU A 30 41.75 0.33 8.01
N LYS A 31 42.03 1.33 8.85
CA LYS A 31 41.11 2.45 9.12
C LYS A 31 40.64 3.20 7.87
N ARG A 32 41.51 3.32 6.85
CA ARG A 32 41.17 3.98 5.57
C ARG A 32 40.10 3.20 4.80
N VAL A 33 40.29 1.89 4.66
CA VAL A 33 39.37 1.00 3.93
C VAL A 33 38.02 0.96 4.65
N GLY A 34 38.03 0.77 5.97
CA GLY A 34 36.80 0.70 6.74
C GLY A 34 36.01 2.01 6.73
N THR A 35 36.67 3.17 6.77
CA THR A 35 35.99 4.47 6.65
C THR A 35 35.35 4.64 5.26
N ILE A 36 36.03 4.24 4.19
CA ILE A 36 35.50 4.32 2.82
C ILE A 36 34.27 3.42 2.65
N CYS A 37 34.31 2.19 3.17
CA CYS A 37 33.19 1.25 3.11
C CYS A 37 31.92 1.80 3.81
N ILE A 38 32.08 2.45 4.97
CA ILE A 38 30.97 3.07 5.69
C ILE A 38 30.34 4.20 4.85
N VAL A 39 31.17 5.10 4.31
CA VAL A 39 30.68 6.24 3.51
C VAL A 39 29.95 5.77 2.26
N ILE A 40 30.51 4.78 1.54
CA ILE A 40 29.88 4.22 0.34
C ILE A 40 28.57 3.50 0.70
N GLY A 41 28.56 2.71 1.76
CA GLY A 41 27.35 2.01 2.23
C GLY A 41 26.22 2.98 2.57
N ILE A 42 26.54 4.10 3.23
CA ILE A 42 25.59 5.16 3.54
C ILE A 42 25.05 5.80 2.26
N LEU A 43 25.93 6.23 1.34
CA LEU A 43 25.50 6.90 0.10
C LEU A 43 24.61 6.01 -0.77
N LEU A 44 24.96 4.73 -0.92
CA LEU A 44 24.16 3.77 -1.67
C LEU A 44 22.81 3.51 -1.00
N SER A 45 22.78 3.35 0.32
CA SER A 45 21.53 3.15 1.06
C SER A 45 20.57 4.34 0.88
N ILE A 46 21.08 5.57 1.00
CA ILE A 46 20.29 6.80 0.87
C ILE A 46 19.72 6.92 -0.55
N SER A 47 20.54 6.68 -1.58
CA SER A 47 20.11 6.76 -2.98
C SER A 47 18.95 5.79 -3.28
N ILE A 48 19.08 4.53 -2.82
CA ILE A 48 18.06 3.50 -3.03
C ILE A 48 16.77 3.82 -2.27
N SER A 49 16.88 4.27 -1.01
CA SER A 49 15.72 4.61 -0.18
C SER A 49 14.99 5.86 -0.70
N ILE A 50 15.69 6.88 -1.18
CA ILE A 50 15.08 8.08 -1.77
C ILE A 50 14.36 7.72 -3.08
N GLY A 51 15.01 6.96 -3.98
CA GLY A 51 14.39 6.55 -5.24
C GLY A 51 13.12 5.72 -5.01
N SER A 52 13.16 4.83 -4.02
CA SER A 52 12.03 3.97 -3.65
C SER A 52 10.91 4.78 -2.97
N GLY A 53 11.25 5.76 -2.12
CA GLY A 53 10.30 6.70 -1.53
C GLY A 53 9.62 7.58 -2.59
N TYR A 54 10.38 8.10 -3.56
CA TYR A 54 9.81 8.89 -4.66
C TYR A 54 8.83 8.08 -5.50
N TRP A 55 9.11 6.80 -5.75
CA TRP A 55 8.19 5.93 -6.47
C TRP A 55 6.89 5.67 -5.68
N LEU A 56 6.98 5.43 -4.36
CA LEU A 56 5.81 5.19 -3.51
C LEU A 56 4.91 6.43 -3.35
N TYR A 57 5.49 7.59 -3.06
CA TYR A 57 4.73 8.79 -2.71
C TYR A 57 4.50 9.74 -3.90
N GLY A 58 5.37 9.70 -4.91
CA GLY A 58 5.35 10.61 -6.05
C GLY A 58 4.60 10.07 -7.28
N THR A 59 4.24 8.79 -7.31
CA THR A 59 3.51 8.20 -8.44
C THR A 59 2.12 7.71 -8.05
N GLU A 60 1.12 7.89 -8.92
CA GLU A 60 -0.25 7.38 -8.71
C GLU A 60 -0.30 5.85 -8.67
N SER A 61 0.65 5.16 -9.31
CA SER A 61 0.85 3.71 -9.13
C SER A 61 1.32 3.33 -7.73
N GLY A 62 2.18 4.15 -7.12
CA GLY A 62 2.71 3.91 -5.77
C GLY A 62 1.64 4.09 -4.70
N LYS A 63 0.83 5.16 -4.81
CA LYS A 63 -0.30 5.40 -3.90
C LYS A 63 -1.34 4.28 -3.96
N ARG A 64 -1.69 3.80 -5.16
CA ARG A 64 -2.59 2.64 -5.32
C ARG A 64 -2.01 1.39 -4.66
N ALA A 65 -0.74 1.08 -4.91
CA ALA A 65 -0.07 -0.05 -4.28
C ALA A 65 -0.04 0.04 -2.74
N GLN A 66 0.03 1.25 -2.17
CA GLN A 66 -0.07 1.43 -0.72
C GLN A 66 -1.49 1.18 -0.22
N LYS A 67 -2.50 1.67 -0.94
CA LYS A 67 -3.92 1.48 -0.62
C LYS A 67 -4.32 0.01 -0.67
N ASP A 68 -3.86 -0.73 -1.69
CA ASP A 68 -4.07 -2.17 -1.83
C ASP A 68 -3.43 -2.95 -0.67
N TRP A 69 -2.21 -2.59 -0.26
CA TRP A 69 -1.52 -3.28 0.84
C TRP A 69 -2.18 -3.00 2.20
N ILE A 70 -2.66 -1.78 2.41
CA ILE A 70 -3.45 -1.41 3.58
C ILE A 70 -4.79 -2.17 3.55
N SER A 71 -5.41 -2.33 2.38
CA SER A 71 -6.62 -3.15 2.22
C SER A 71 -6.40 -4.57 2.71
N GLU A 72 -5.40 -5.26 2.16
CA GLU A 72 -5.12 -6.66 2.48
C GLU A 72 -4.72 -6.86 3.95
N THR A 73 -3.97 -5.91 4.53
CA THR A 73 -3.45 -6.03 5.90
C THR A 73 -4.46 -5.57 6.96
N SER A 74 -5.38 -4.65 6.61
CA SER A 74 -6.34 -4.06 7.55
C SER A 74 -7.77 -4.60 7.42
N GLY A 75 -7.97 -5.64 6.59
CA GLY A 75 -9.27 -6.29 6.39
C GLY A 75 -10.22 -5.52 5.46
N GLY A 76 -9.71 -4.70 4.55
CA GLY A 76 -10.49 -3.96 3.54
C GLY A 76 -10.17 -2.46 3.47
N ILE A 77 -10.73 -1.79 2.46
CA ILE A 77 -10.69 -0.32 2.27
C ILE A 77 -12.03 0.24 2.75
N GLU A 78 -11.99 1.39 3.44
CA GLU A 78 -13.20 2.14 3.80
C GLU A 78 -13.86 2.70 2.53
N ARG A 79 -15.08 2.25 2.25
CA ARG A 79 -15.88 2.66 1.10
C ARG A 79 -17.19 3.25 1.56
N VAL A 80 -17.73 4.15 0.74
CA VAL A 80 -19.07 4.70 0.88
C VAL A 80 -19.88 4.24 -0.30
N VAL A 81 -20.88 3.39 -0.05
CA VAL A 81 -21.81 2.90 -1.07
C VAL A 81 -23.10 3.69 -0.97
N THR A 82 -23.44 4.45 -2.01
CA THR A 82 -24.70 5.19 -2.08
C THR A 82 -25.61 4.56 -3.13
N VAL A 83 -26.80 4.16 -2.68
CA VAL A 83 -27.84 3.53 -3.50
C VAL A 83 -28.85 4.59 -3.92
N TYR A 84 -29.06 4.73 -5.23
CA TYR A 84 -30.02 5.68 -5.80
C TYR A 84 -31.23 4.98 -6.41
N ASP A 85 -32.39 5.62 -6.32
CA ASP A 85 -33.58 5.27 -7.07
C ASP A 85 -33.43 5.65 -8.56
N ILE A 86 -34.31 5.12 -9.42
CA ILE A 86 -34.37 5.45 -10.85
C ILE A 86 -34.51 6.95 -11.15
N ASN A 87 -35.08 7.72 -10.22
CA ASN A 87 -35.22 9.18 -10.31
C ASN A 87 -34.00 9.94 -9.74
N GLY A 88 -32.95 9.22 -9.32
CA GLY A 88 -31.73 9.80 -8.75
C GLY A 88 -31.83 10.24 -7.29
N GLN A 89 -32.89 9.84 -6.57
CA GLN A 89 -33.01 10.11 -5.14
C GLN A 89 -32.23 9.08 -4.32
N VAL A 90 -31.52 9.52 -3.28
CA VAL A 90 -30.78 8.62 -2.39
C VAL A 90 -31.76 7.76 -1.61
N ILE A 91 -31.64 6.45 -1.75
CA ILE A 91 -32.39 5.45 -0.98
C ILE A 91 -31.66 5.18 0.32
N GLN A 92 -30.35 4.88 0.23
CA GLN A 92 -29.54 4.51 1.39
C GLN A 92 -28.05 4.71 1.13
N THR A 93 -27.30 5.01 2.20
CA THR A 93 -25.84 5.13 2.20
C THR A 93 -25.26 4.17 3.22
N TYR A 94 -24.23 3.44 2.84
CA TYR A 94 -23.45 2.54 3.69
C TYR A 94 -22.02 3.05 3.76
N GLU A 95 -21.48 3.24 4.96
CA GLU A 95 -20.08 3.58 5.19
C GLU A 95 -19.40 2.47 5.99
N GLY A 96 -18.22 2.04 5.56
CA GLY A 96 -17.48 0.98 6.24
C GLY A 96 -16.45 0.29 5.35
N LYS A 97 -15.70 -0.65 5.91
CA LYS A 97 -14.82 -1.53 5.13
C LYS A 97 -15.61 -2.66 4.54
N PHE A 98 -15.70 -2.70 3.21
CA PHE A 98 -16.46 -3.74 2.51
C PHE A 98 -15.67 -4.31 1.34
N ASP A 99 -15.72 -5.63 1.17
CA ASP A 99 -15.26 -6.31 -0.04
C ASP A 99 -16.41 -6.38 -1.06
N ILE A 100 -16.15 -6.04 -2.33
CA ILE A 100 -17.18 -5.94 -3.36
C ILE A 100 -16.95 -7.01 -4.41
N GLU A 101 -17.84 -8.00 -4.44
CA GLU A 101 -17.90 -8.97 -5.52
C GLU A 101 -19.04 -8.61 -6.48
N THR A 102 -18.68 -8.43 -7.76
CA THR A 102 -19.66 -8.23 -8.82
C THR A 102 -19.81 -9.54 -9.59
N ASN A 103 -20.99 -10.17 -9.51
CA ASN A 103 -21.29 -11.35 -10.31
C ASN A 103 -21.99 -10.94 -11.63
N GLU A 104 -21.87 -11.76 -12.68
CA GLU A 104 -22.51 -11.57 -14.00
C GLU A 104 -24.05 -11.43 -13.94
N GLN A 105 -24.64 -11.66 -12.77
CA GLN A 105 -26.07 -11.70 -12.49
C GLN A 105 -26.64 -10.39 -11.87
N ASN A 106 -25.94 -9.25 -12.04
CA ASN A 106 -26.41 -7.90 -11.68
C ASN A 106 -26.69 -7.65 -10.19
N TYR A 107 -25.80 -8.14 -9.31
CA TYR A 107 -25.85 -7.81 -7.89
C TYR A 107 -24.45 -7.58 -7.32
N ILE A 108 -24.40 -6.74 -6.29
CA ILE A 108 -23.20 -6.44 -5.50
C ILE A 108 -23.36 -7.10 -4.13
N LEU A 109 -22.43 -8.00 -3.79
CA LEU A 109 -22.29 -8.57 -2.45
C LEU A 109 -21.24 -7.78 -1.68
N PHE A 110 -21.51 -7.48 -0.42
CA PHE A 110 -20.49 -6.96 0.48
C PHE A 110 -20.79 -7.23 1.95
N GLU A 111 -19.75 -7.32 2.78
CA GLU A 111 -19.83 -7.62 4.21
C GLU A 111 -19.39 -6.40 5.01
N ASP A 112 -20.22 -5.94 5.96
CA ASP A 112 -19.94 -4.76 6.78
C ASP A 112 -18.99 -5.00 7.95
N GLU A 113 -18.60 -3.92 8.63
CA GLU A 113 -17.68 -4.01 9.78
C GLU A 113 -18.25 -4.83 10.95
N ASN A 114 -19.56 -5.08 10.98
CA ASN A 114 -20.23 -5.91 11.98
C ASN A 114 -20.33 -7.38 11.53
N GLY A 115 -19.85 -7.72 10.32
CA GLY A 115 -19.94 -9.05 9.72
C GLY A 115 -21.31 -9.35 9.10
N GLU A 116 -22.17 -8.34 8.89
CA GLU A 116 -23.43 -8.52 8.19
C GLU A 116 -23.22 -8.50 6.68
N ARG A 117 -23.79 -9.50 6.00
CA ARG A 117 -23.72 -9.63 4.54
C ARG A 117 -24.89 -8.93 3.88
N HIS A 118 -24.58 -7.95 3.04
CA HIS A 118 -25.52 -7.19 2.23
C HIS A 118 -25.45 -7.65 0.77
N THR A 119 -26.60 -7.83 0.14
CA THR A 119 -26.71 -8.13 -1.29
C THR A 119 -27.61 -7.10 -1.94
N ILE A 120 -27.03 -6.26 -2.81
CA ILE A 120 -27.79 -5.25 -3.53
C ILE A 120 -28.01 -5.72 -4.97
N TYR A 121 -29.26 -6.01 -5.32
CA TYR A 121 -29.68 -6.30 -6.68
C TYR A 121 -29.96 -4.98 -7.42
N TYR A 122 -29.25 -4.71 -8.51
CA TYR A 122 -29.35 -3.43 -9.23
C TYR A 122 -29.87 -3.58 -10.66
N THR A 123 -30.81 -4.51 -10.87
CA THR A 123 -31.43 -4.75 -12.18
C THR A 123 -32.04 -3.50 -12.82
N THR A 124 -32.37 -2.46 -12.06
CA THR A 124 -32.91 -1.18 -12.57
C THR A 124 -32.37 0.09 -11.90
N GLY A 125 -31.43 0.02 -10.94
CA GLY A 125 -30.93 1.16 -10.17
C GLY A 125 -29.49 1.57 -10.53
N THR A 126 -29.09 2.79 -10.16
CA THR A 126 -27.69 3.25 -10.27
C THR A 126 -27.02 3.15 -8.90
N ILE A 127 -25.89 2.46 -8.82
CA ILE A 127 -25.08 2.37 -7.60
C ILE A 127 -23.76 3.10 -7.84
N ILE A 128 -23.39 4.00 -6.92
CA ILE A 128 -22.09 4.65 -6.91
C ILE A 128 -21.32 4.15 -5.68
N VAL A 129 -20.10 3.67 -5.93
CA VAL A 129 -19.17 3.22 -4.90
C VAL A 129 -18.00 4.19 -4.88
N ASP A 130 -17.89 4.93 -3.79
CA ASP A 130 -16.78 5.84 -3.55
C ASP A 130 -15.79 5.19 -2.57
N GLU A 131 -14.50 5.23 -2.89
CA GLU A 131 -13.44 4.74 -2.00
C GLU A 131 -12.73 5.92 -1.34
N LYS A 132 -12.60 5.92 -0.01
CA LYS A 132 -11.81 6.94 0.71
C LYS A 132 -10.30 6.63 0.63
#